data_AF-A0A3B9DUM8-F1
#
_entry.id   AF-A0A3B9DUM8-F1
#
_cell.length_a   1.000
_cell.length_b   1.000
_cell.length_c   1.000
_cell.angle_alpha   90.00
_cell.angle_beta   90.00
_cell.angle_gamma   90.00
#
_symmetry.space_group_name_H-M   'P 1'
#
loop_
_entity.id
_entity.type
_entity.pdbx_description
1 polymer ?
#
loop_
_entity_poly.entity_id
_entity_poly.type
_entity_poly.pdbx_seq_one_letter_code
_entity_poly.pdbx_strand_id
1 'polypeptide(L)'
;MCRRGSHGGGSSEPSRGFLQEASVLLGKRGKSMKRWGRPISLKLLGVMSLSALALHLWPEAIGAQEITGRSYGDFPVVGGRVAVWVAAQVHLLFAAFVLGVPMFAVVAEGWGVFKGEAKYDKLAKEFTRLLLVAYSATAIWGAILSFLLITIYPNLWIYLAEIFEVSMWVYVGLFFFESFTLYLYYYGWDRWNRGRAKLGHLSLGILLNVFGTAVMLIANSWLTYMMSPPADVG
;
A
#
# COMPACT_ATOMS: atom_id res chain seq x y z
N MET A 1 -51.23 -48.70 -68.03
CA MET A 1 -51.89 -47.79 -68.99
C MET A 1 -52.05 -46.43 -68.32
N CYS A 2 -51.54 -45.37 -68.97
CA CYS A 2 -51.86 -43.93 -68.86
C CYS A 2 -51.98 -43.17 -67.50
N ARG A 3 -50.97 -42.32 -67.25
CA ARG A 3 -50.95 -40.83 -67.25
C ARG A 3 -51.91 -39.96 -66.39
N ARG A 4 -51.25 -39.01 -65.70
CA ARG A 4 -51.52 -37.54 -65.52
C ARG A 4 -52.51 -37.05 -64.44
N GLY A 5 -51.96 -36.28 -63.48
CA GLY A 5 -52.16 -34.82 -63.42
C GLY A 5 -53.11 -34.20 -62.37
N SER A 6 -52.49 -33.47 -61.43
CA SER A 6 -52.83 -32.09 -61.01
C SER A 6 -53.76 -31.78 -59.82
N HIS A 7 -53.27 -30.81 -59.04
CA HIS A 7 -53.93 -29.73 -58.28
C HIS A 7 -54.69 -29.96 -56.96
N GLY A 8 -54.26 -29.16 -55.97
CA GLY A 8 -55.06 -28.52 -54.91
C GLY A 8 -55.43 -29.44 -53.75
N GLY A 9 -55.15 -29.16 -52.49
CA GLY A 9 -54.86 -27.91 -51.81
C GLY A 9 -55.45 -28.08 -50.41
N GLY A 10 -54.70 -27.75 -49.36
CA GLY A 10 -55.26 -27.71 -48.02
C GLY A 10 -54.27 -28.04 -46.91
N SER A 11 -54.14 -27.08 -46.01
CA SER A 11 -53.75 -27.19 -44.60
C SER A 11 -52.27 -27.05 -44.21
N SER A 12 -52.09 -26.13 -43.25
CA SER A 12 -51.03 -26.02 -42.23
C SER A 12 -49.79 -25.16 -42.55
N GLU A 13 -49.95 -23.84 -42.53
CA GLU A 13 -48.86 -22.90 -42.24
C GLU A 13 -48.60 -22.85 -40.71
N PRO A 14 -47.46 -23.34 -40.20
CA PRO A 14 -47.08 -23.24 -38.78
C PRO A 14 -46.19 -22.02 -38.52
N SER A 15 -46.32 -20.95 -39.33
CA SER A 15 -45.23 -19.97 -39.50
C SER A 15 -45.46 -18.62 -38.82
N ARG A 16 -46.66 -18.33 -38.28
CA ARG A 16 -46.96 -17.03 -37.65
C ARG A 16 -46.64 -16.97 -36.15
N GLY A 17 -46.77 -18.08 -35.43
CA GLY A 17 -46.48 -18.13 -33.98
C GLY A 17 -44.98 -18.02 -33.68
N PHE A 18 -44.14 -18.72 -34.45
CA PHE A 18 -42.69 -18.73 -34.26
C PHE A 18 -42.04 -17.36 -34.54
N LEU A 19 -42.57 -16.62 -35.52
CA LEU A 19 -42.08 -15.27 -35.83
C LEU A 19 -42.47 -14.23 -34.76
N GLN A 20 -43.62 -14.42 -34.11
CA GLN A 20 -44.02 -13.59 -32.96
C GLN A 20 -43.10 -13.85 -31.75
N GLU A 21 -42.81 -15.11 -31.42
CA GLU A 21 -41.90 -15.46 -30.31
C GLU A 21 -40.45 -15.03 -30.60
N ALA A 22 -39.98 -15.13 -31.85
CA ALA A 22 -38.66 -14.65 -32.24
C ALA A 22 -38.52 -13.12 -32.05
N SER A 23 -39.57 -12.34 -32.36
CA SER A 23 -39.57 -10.88 -32.14
C SER A 23 -39.53 -10.51 -30.65
N VAL A 24 -40.19 -11.29 -29.78
CA VAL A 24 -40.19 -11.08 -28.32
C VAL A 24 -38.83 -11.47 -27.70
N LEU A 25 -38.19 -12.53 -28.20
CA LEU A 25 -36.85 -12.94 -27.75
C LEU A 25 -35.74 -12.00 -28.24
N LEU A 26 -35.90 -11.37 -29.40
CA LEU A 26 -34.98 -10.34 -29.91
C LEU A 26 -35.19 -8.98 -29.22
N GLY A 27 -36.38 -8.68 -28.70
CA GLY A 27 -36.69 -7.44 -28.00
C GLY A 27 -36.14 -7.33 -26.56
N LYS A 28 -35.69 -8.43 -25.94
CA LYS A 28 -35.35 -8.48 -24.51
C LYS A 28 -33.86 -8.61 -24.18
N ARG A 29 -32.95 -8.49 -25.15
CA ARG A 29 -31.50 -8.65 -24.93
C ARG A 29 -30.69 -7.37 -25.11
N GLY A 30 -31.22 -6.25 -24.64
CA GLY A 30 -30.47 -5.01 -24.40
C GLY A 30 -30.07 -4.85 -22.94
N LYS A 31 -29.29 -5.79 -22.38
CA LYS A 31 -28.73 -5.63 -21.03
C LYS A 31 -27.48 -4.76 -21.12
N SER A 32 -27.63 -3.52 -20.67
CA SER A 32 -26.58 -2.52 -20.44
C SER A 32 -25.31 -3.16 -19.87
N MET A 33 -24.30 -3.29 -20.72
CA MET A 33 -22.93 -3.57 -20.31
C MET A 33 -22.37 -2.25 -19.78
N LYS A 34 -22.52 -2.04 -18.46
CA LYS A 34 -22.01 -0.87 -17.75
C LYS A 34 -20.48 -0.92 -17.79
N ARG A 35 -19.91 -0.33 -18.84
CA ARG A 35 -18.48 -0.20 -19.09
C ARG A 35 -17.86 0.58 -17.93
N TRP A 36 -17.22 -0.12 -17.01
CA TRP A 36 -16.45 0.46 -15.92
C TRP A 36 -15.11 0.95 -16.46
N GLY A 37 -15.17 2.00 -17.27
CA GLY A 37 -14.02 2.81 -17.65
C GLY A 37 -14.33 4.21 -17.16
N ARG A 38 -13.90 4.55 -15.94
CA ARG A 38 -13.85 5.97 -15.55
C ARG A 38 -12.77 6.57 -16.46
N PRO A 39 -13.08 7.48 -17.40
CA PRO A 39 -12.03 8.18 -18.11
C PRO A 39 -11.26 8.96 -17.04
N ILE A 40 -9.96 8.68 -16.95
CA ILE A 40 -9.02 9.46 -16.14
C ILE A 40 -9.27 10.92 -16.49
N SER A 41 -9.74 11.68 -15.51
CA SER A 41 -10.31 13.01 -15.74
C SER A 41 -9.29 13.87 -16.48
N LEU A 42 -9.72 14.59 -17.51
CA LEU A 42 -8.88 15.54 -18.25
C LEU A 42 -8.20 16.55 -17.30
N LYS A 43 -8.78 16.79 -16.12
CA LYS A 43 -8.20 17.56 -15.02
C LYS A 43 -6.94 16.89 -14.43
N LEU A 44 -6.92 15.56 -14.30
CA LEU A 44 -5.78 14.80 -13.80
C LEU A 44 -4.61 14.83 -14.80
N LEU A 45 -4.91 14.69 -16.09
CA LEU A 45 -3.92 14.85 -17.18
C LEU A 45 -3.41 16.29 -17.27
N GLY A 46 -4.27 17.29 -17.07
CA GLY A 46 -3.88 18.70 -17.00
C GLY A 46 -2.96 18.98 -15.82
N VAL A 47 -3.26 18.44 -14.63
CA VAL A 47 -2.41 18.58 -13.43
C VAL A 47 -1.07 17.86 -13.62
N MET A 48 -1.06 16.67 -14.22
CA MET A 48 0.17 15.93 -14.55
C MET A 48 1.05 16.64 -15.59
N SER A 49 0.42 17.26 -16.59
CA SER A 49 1.12 18.06 -17.61
C SER A 49 1.67 19.35 -17.03
N LEU A 50 0.91 20.05 -16.18
CA LEU A 50 1.37 21.26 -15.47
C LEU A 50 2.49 20.96 -14.46
N SER A 51 2.46 19.80 -13.80
CA SER A 51 3.55 19.38 -12.92
C SER A 51 4.78 18.93 -13.70
N ALA A 52 4.62 18.25 -14.84
CA ALA A 52 5.74 17.96 -15.74
C ALA A 52 6.36 19.23 -16.34
N LEU A 53 5.53 20.22 -16.68
CA LEU A 53 5.97 21.52 -17.19
C LEU A 53 6.64 22.36 -16.09
N ALA A 54 6.13 22.32 -14.85
CA ALA A 54 6.77 22.95 -13.70
C ALA A 54 8.15 22.34 -13.38
N LEU A 55 8.32 21.03 -13.59
CA LEU A 55 9.60 20.33 -13.48
C LEU A 55 10.57 20.66 -14.63
N HIS A 56 10.06 21.08 -15.80
CA HIS A 56 10.89 21.50 -16.95
C HIS A 56 11.25 22.98 -16.95
N LEU A 57 10.38 23.84 -16.40
CA LEU A 57 10.57 25.29 -16.36
C LEU A 57 11.42 25.75 -15.16
N TRP A 58 11.76 24.85 -14.23
CA TRP A 58 12.55 25.15 -13.04
C TRP A 58 13.77 24.21 -12.90
N PRO A 59 14.78 24.31 -13.78
CA PRO A 59 15.99 23.48 -13.68
C PRO A 59 16.77 23.72 -12.37
N GLU A 60 16.53 24.87 -11.71
CA GLU A 60 17.11 25.23 -10.40
C GLU A 60 16.67 24.29 -9.26
N ALA A 61 15.56 23.56 -9.42
CA ALA A 61 15.08 22.57 -8.44
C ALA A 61 15.78 21.20 -8.61
N ILE A 62 16.35 20.94 -9.80
CA ILE A 62 17.09 19.72 -10.13
C ILE A 62 18.61 19.93 -9.96
N GLY A 63 19.10 21.17 -10.10
CA GLY A 63 20.53 21.51 -10.09
C GLY A 63 21.16 21.98 -8.77
N ALA A 64 20.41 22.13 -7.67
CA ALA A 64 20.95 22.76 -6.45
C ALA A 64 21.96 21.92 -5.64
N GLN A 65 22.35 20.72 -6.08
CA GLN A 65 23.33 19.88 -5.37
C GLN A 65 24.47 19.34 -6.25
N GLU A 66 24.94 20.08 -7.25
CA GLU A 66 26.35 19.94 -7.65
C GLU A 66 27.23 20.64 -6.61
N ILE A 67 27.47 19.96 -5.48
CA ILE A 67 28.68 20.21 -4.69
C ILE A 67 29.78 19.43 -5.40
N THR A 68 30.50 20.14 -6.25
CA THR A 68 31.70 19.69 -6.94
C THR A 68 32.65 18.99 -5.94
N GLY A 69 32.88 17.68 -6.15
CA GLY A 69 34.00 16.98 -5.49
C GLY A 69 33.70 15.81 -4.54
N ARG A 70 32.51 15.20 -4.52
CA ARG A 70 32.34 13.89 -3.82
C ARG A 70 32.01 12.76 -4.80
N SER A 71 32.90 11.76 -4.81
CA SER A 71 32.77 10.49 -5.52
C SER A 71 31.62 9.66 -4.94
N TYR A 72 30.39 9.98 -5.31
CA TYR A 72 29.23 9.12 -5.13
C TYR A 72 29.04 8.26 -6.38
N GLY A 73 28.52 7.03 -6.22
CA GLY A 73 28.24 6.16 -7.35
C GLY A 73 27.16 6.77 -8.25
N ASP A 74 27.54 7.22 -9.43
CA ASP A 74 26.60 7.79 -10.40
C ASP A 74 25.67 6.71 -10.95
N PHE A 75 24.37 6.83 -10.66
CA PHE A 75 23.33 6.04 -11.31
C PHE A 75 22.85 6.78 -12.57
N PRO A 76 22.89 6.15 -13.75
CA PRO A 76 23.06 6.85 -15.04
C PRO A 76 21.87 7.68 -15.57
N VAL A 77 20.79 7.88 -14.79
CA VAL A 77 19.58 8.55 -15.32
C VAL A 77 18.91 9.55 -14.35
N VAL A 78 19.04 9.38 -13.03
CA VAL A 78 18.22 10.15 -12.05
C VAL A 78 19.08 10.80 -10.95
N GLY A 79 20.37 10.46 -10.86
CA GLY A 79 21.25 10.87 -9.76
C GLY A 79 20.97 10.04 -8.50
N GLY A 80 22.02 9.46 -7.91
CA GLY A 80 21.89 8.53 -6.78
C GLY A 80 21.14 9.12 -5.58
N ARG A 81 21.17 10.44 -5.43
CA ARG A 81 20.43 11.20 -4.41
C ARG A 81 18.91 11.15 -4.60
N VAL A 82 18.42 11.36 -5.82
CA VAL A 82 16.97 11.37 -6.10
C VAL A 82 16.41 9.96 -5.99
N ALA A 83 17.16 8.94 -6.43
CA ALA A 83 16.76 7.54 -6.26
C ALA A 83 16.57 7.16 -4.78
N VAL A 84 17.54 7.53 -3.92
CA VAL A 84 17.43 7.32 -2.46
C VAL A 84 16.28 8.14 -1.88
N TRP A 85 16.10 9.38 -2.30
CA TRP A 85 15.02 10.24 -1.82
C TRP A 85 13.63 9.68 -2.15
N VAL A 86 13.40 9.23 -3.40
CA VAL A 86 12.12 8.62 -3.79
C VAL A 86 11.85 7.35 -2.98
N ALA A 87 12.84 6.47 -2.85
CA ALA A 87 12.71 5.25 -2.06
C ALA A 87 12.41 5.55 -0.58
N ALA A 88 13.11 6.52 0.00
CA ALA A 88 12.88 7.00 1.37
C ALA A 88 11.49 7.56 1.55
N GLN A 89 11.01 8.39 0.63
CA GLN A 89 9.69 8.99 0.73
C GLN A 89 8.59 7.92 0.69
N VAL A 90 8.69 6.96 -0.22
CA VAL A 90 7.70 5.87 -0.30
C VAL A 90 7.74 5.00 0.95
N HIS A 91 8.94 4.62 1.41
CA HIS A 91 9.09 3.84 2.63
C HIS A 91 8.50 4.56 3.86
N LEU A 92 8.79 5.86 4.04
CA LEU A 92 8.29 6.65 5.16
C LEU A 92 6.77 6.82 5.14
N LEU A 93 6.15 6.97 3.96
CA LEU A 93 4.70 7.06 3.83
C LEU A 93 4.01 5.76 4.27
N PHE A 94 4.57 4.61 3.87
CA PHE A 94 4.06 3.31 4.30
C PHE A 94 4.37 3.03 5.79
N ALA A 95 5.55 3.42 6.28
CA ALA A 95 5.92 3.27 7.69
C ALA A 95 4.97 4.08 8.61
N ALA A 96 4.65 5.32 8.26
CA ALA A 96 3.70 6.14 9.00
C ALA A 96 2.29 5.51 9.01
N PHE A 97 1.87 4.89 7.91
CA PHE A 97 0.60 4.17 7.84
C PHE A 97 0.59 2.92 8.74
N VAL A 98 1.67 2.14 8.74
CA VAL A 98 1.83 0.97 9.62
C VAL A 98 1.78 1.35 11.09
N LEU A 99 2.31 2.52 11.48
CA LEU A 99 2.22 3.03 12.85
C LEU A 99 0.82 3.59 13.20
N GLY A 100 0.16 4.24 12.25
CA GLY A 100 -1.15 4.86 12.49
C GLY A 100 -2.30 3.87 12.68
N VAL A 101 -2.29 2.74 11.97
CA VAL A 101 -3.39 1.76 12.01
C VAL A 101 -3.51 1.04 13.37
N PRO A 102 -2.45 0.56 14.03
CA PRO A 102 -2.50 0.02 15.38
C PRO A 102 -3.01 1.05 16.40
N MET A 103 -2.63 2.32 16.26
CA MET A 103 -3.16 3.39 17.11
C MET A 103 -4.68 3.53 16.96
N PHE A 104 -5.17 3.52 15.72
CA PHE A 104 -6.61 3.53 15.45
C PHE A 104 -7.30 2.27 16.00
N ALA A 105 -6.65 1.12 15.89
CA ALA A 105 -7.18 -0.15 16.38
C ALA A 105 -7.37 -0.16 17.91
N VAL A 106 -6.38 0.36 18.67
CA VAL A 106 -6.49 0.52 20.13
C VAL A 106 -7.63 1.46 20.52
N VAL A 107 -7.81 2.57 19.80
CA VAL A 107 -8.90 3.52 20.05
C VAL A 107 -10.27 2.89 19.72
N ALA A 108 -10.39 2.23 18.57
CA ALA A 108 -11.63 1.56 18.15
C ALA A 108 -12.01 0.41 19.10
N GLU A 109 -11.03 -0.35 19.59
CA GLU A 109 -11.23 -1.42 20.56
C GLU A 109 -11.60 -0.88 21.94
N GLY A 110 -10.94 0.19 22.39
CA GLY A 110 -11.33 0.92 23.62
C GLY A 110 -12.78 1.40 23.55
N TRP A 111 -13.19 1.99 22.42
CA TRP A 111 -14.57 2.39 22.21
C TRP A 111 -15.54 1.19 22.11
N GLY A 112 -15.09 0.08 21.52
CA GLY A 112 -15.85 -1.17 21.41
C GLY A 112 -16.08 -1.87 22.76
N VAL A 113 -15.18 -1.70 23.74
CA VAL A 113 -15.38 -2.14 25.13
C VAL A 113 -16.42 -1.25 25.84
N PHE A 114 -16.37 0.06 25.63
CA PHE A 114 -17.31 1.00 26.24
C PHE A 114 -18.74 0.89 25.69
N LYS A 115 -18.90 0.66 24.39
CA LYS A 115 -20.20 0.73 23.71
C LYS A 115 -20.84 -0.63 23.38
N GLY A 116 -20.07 -1.73 23.42
CA GLY A 116 -20.58 -3.09 23.22
C GLY A 116 -21.12 -3.41 21.82
N GLU A 117 -20.86 -2.56 20.82
CA GLU A 117 -21.40 -2.73 19.46
C GLU A 117 -20.45 -3.54 18.56
N ALA A 118 -20.92 -4.69 18.05
CA ALA A 118 -20.16 -5.61 17.18
C ALA A 118 -19.71 -5.01 15.82
N LYS A 119 -20.17 -3.79 15.48
CA LYS A 119 -19.77 -3.07 14.27
C LYS A 119 -18.32 -2.58 14.35
N TYR A 120 -17.85 -2.13 15.51
CA TYR A 120 -16.47 -1.67 15.71
C TYR A 120 -15.47 -2.83 15.62
N ASP A 121 -15.88 -4.02 16.08
CA ASP A 121 -15.05 -5.23 15.99
C ASP A 121 -14.87 -5.65 14.51
N LYS A 122 -15.91 -5.58 13.66
CA LYS A 122 -15.74 -5.87 12.22
C LYS A 122 -14.80 -4.87 11.52
N LEU A 123 -14.92 -3.59 11.87
CA LEU A 123 -14.10 -2.53 11.32
C LEU A 123 -12.61 -2.72 11.68
N ALA A 124 -12.33 -3.04 12.93
CA ALA A 124 -10.97 -3.32 13.38
C ALA A 124 -10.36 -4.57 12.70
N LYS A 125 -11.14 -5.63 12.44
CA LYS A 125 -10.68 -6.80 11.67
C LYS A 125 -10.26 -6.44 10.23
N GLU A 126 -11.02 -5.56 9.57
CA GLU A 126 -10.68 -5.07 8.23
C GLU A 126 -9.41 -4.23 8.23
N PHE A 127 -9.24 -3.36 9.23
CA PHE A 127 -8.02 -2.57 9.39
C PHE A 127 -6.77 -3.43 9.63
N THR A 128 -6.86 -4.51 10.42
CA THR A 128 -5.73 -5.43 10.60
C THR A 128 -5.31 -6.11 9.30
N ARG A 129 -6.26 -6.40 8.41
CA ARG A 129 -5.95 -6.94 7.08
C ARG A 129 -5.21 -5.91 6.22
N LEU A 130 -5.62 -4.64 6.27
CA LEU A 130 -4.91 -3.55 5.59
C LEU A 130 -3.51 -3.34 6.17
N LEU A 131 -3.37 -3.43 7.49
CA LEU A 131 -2.09 -3.34 8.20
C LEU A 131 -1.11 -4.42 7.73
N LEU A 132 -1.55 -5.69 7.62
CA LEU A 132 -0.68 -6.79 7.15
C LEU A 132 -0.14 -6.55 5.74
N VAL A 133 -0.99 -6.09 4.83
CA VAL A 133 -0.58 -5.79 3.45
C VAL A 133 0.38 -4.62 3.40
N ALA A 134 0.09 -3.54 4.15
CA ALA A 134 0.95 -2.36 4.21
C ALA A 134 2.28 -2.64 4.90
N TYR A 135 2.30 -3.49 5.93
CA TYR A 135 3.51 -3.93 6.62
C TYR A 135 4.47 -4.64 5.67
N SER A 136 3.95 -5.59 4.88
CA SER A 136 4.73 -6.27 3.84
C SER A 136 5.27 -5.29 2.78
N ALA A 137 4.44 -4.36 2.31
CA ALA A 137 4.87 -3.33 1.38
C ALA A 137 5.98 -2.44 1.96
N THR A 138 5.87 -2.08 3.24
CA THR A 138 6.88 -1.29 3.97
C THR A 138 8.21 -2.03 4.05
N ALA A 139 8.18 -3.34 4.34
CA ALA A 139 9.38 -4.18 4.40
C ALA A 139 10.08 -4.29 3.04
N ILE A 140 9.32 -4.45 1.96
CA ILE A 140 9.87 -4.48 0.59
C ILE A 140 10.54 -3.14 0.25
N TRP A 141 9.85 -2.02 0.49
CA TRP A 141 10.41 -0.69 0.23
C TRP A 141 11.60 -0.36 1.13
N GLY A 142 11.59 -0.84 2.39
CA GLY A 142 12.70 -0.68 3.32
C GLY A 142 13.93 -1.47 2.88
N ALA A 143 13.74 -2.71 2.41
CA ALA A 143 14.83 -3.50 1.85
C ALA A 143 15.43 -2.82 0.61
N ILE A 144 14.58 -2.34 -0.31
CA ILE A 144 15.02 -1.58 -1.49
C ILE A 144 15.83 -0.35 -1.08
N LEU A 145 15.36 0.41 -0.08
CA LEU A 145 16.09 1.56 0.45
C LEU A 145 17.46 1.16 1.00
N SER A 146 17.54 0.11 1.82
CA SER A 146 18.81 -0.37 2.38
C SER A 146 19.77 -0.80 1.28
N PHE A 147 19.29 -1.52 0.26
CA PHE A 147 20.11 -1.89 -0.90
C PHE A 147 20.61 -0.67 -1.66
N LEU A 148 19.77 0.34 -1.89
CA LEU A 148 20.18 1.58 -2.54
C LEU A 148 21.24 2.33 -1.72
N LEU A 149 21.12 2.37 -0.39
CA LEU A 149 22.14 2.98 0.48
C LEU A 149 23.47 2.24 0.39
N ILE A 150 23.46 0.90 0.44
CA ILE A 150 24.68 0.07 0.34
C ILE A 150 25.37 0.26 -1.01
N THR A 151 24.61 0.30 -2.11
CA THR A 151 25.18 0.41 -3.47
C THR A 151 25.63 1.84 -3.80
N ILE A 152 24.84 2.87 -3.47
CA ILE A 152 25.12 4.26 -3.88
C ILE A 152 26.03 4.98 -2.87
N TYR A 153 25.91 4.65 -1.58
CA TYR A 153 26.63 5.30 -0.47
C TYR A 153 27.36 4.27 0.44
N PRO A 154 28.30 3.47 -0.10
CA PRO A 154 28.96 2.38 0.65
C PRO A 154 29.75 2.87 1.86
N ASN A 155 30.46 4.01 1.74
CA ASN A 155 31.24 4.58 2.84
C ASN A 155 30.35 5.04 4.01
N LEU A 156 29.15 5.57 3.71
CA LEU A 156 28.17 5.97 4.71
C LEU A 156 27.66 4.72 5.46
N TRP A 157 27.32 3.66 4.72
CA TRP A 157 26.80 2.42 5.30
C TRP A 157 27.82 1.77 6.25
N ILE A 158 29.09 1.68 5.86
CA ILE A 158 30.14 1.09 6.71
C ILE A 158 30.32 1.91 8.00
N TYR A 159 30.39 3.24 7.89
CA TYR A 159 30.52 4.13 9.04
C TYR A 159 29.32 4.01 10.01
N LEU A 160 28.10 3.97 9.48
CA LEU A 160 26.90 3.76 10.30
C LEU A 160 26.90 2.37 10.94
N ALA A 161 27.27 1.32 10.19
CA ALA A 161 27.26 -0.04 10.71
C ALA A 161 28.26 -0.23 11.86
N GLU A 162 29.41 0.45 11.81
CA GLU A 162 30.43 0.39 12.86
C GLU A 162 30.00 1.12 14.14
N ILE A 163 29.39 2.31 14.02
CA ILE A 163 28.94 3.10 15.17
C ILE A 163 27.64 2.56 15.79
N PHE A 164 26.71 2.10 14.94
CA PHE A 164 25.36 1.72 15.34
C PHE A 164 25.14 0.20 15.44
N GLU A 165 26.20 -0.60 15.51
CA GLU A 165 26.14 -2.07 15.53
C GLU A 165 25.10 -2.59 16.54
N VAL A 166 25.19 -2.14 17.80
CA VAL A 166 24.27 -2.56 18.86
C VAL A 166 22.82 -2.17 18.54
N SER A 167 22.61 -0.95 18.04
CA SER A 167 21.27 -0.48 17.73
C SER A 167 20.65 -1.19 16.51
N MET A 168 21.45 -1.65 15.55
CA MET A 168 21.00 -2.43 14.41
C MET A 168 20.46 -3.80 14.85
N TRP A 169 21.14 -4.47 15.78
CA TRP A 169 20.64 -5.71 16.37
C TRP A 169 19.33 -5.51 17.15
N VAL A 170 19.25 -4.43 17.94
CA VAL A 170 18.02 -4.07 18.66
C VAL A 170 16.89 -3.75 17.68
N TYR A 171 17.17 -3.04 16.59
CA TYR A 171 16.20 -2.73 15.54
C TYR A 171 15.62 -4.00 14.91
N VAL A 172 16.47 -4.96 14.52
CA VAL A 172 16.02 -6.25 13.97
C VAL A 172 15.21 -7.04 14.99
N GLY A 173 15.63 -7.05 16.26
CA GLY A 173 14.89 -7.68 17.34
C GLY A 173 13.49 -7.07 17.52
N LEU A 174 13.38 -5.73 17.57
CA LEU A 174 12.11 -5.03 17.69
C LEU A 174 11.20 -5.30 16.49
N PHE A 175 11.74 -5.32 15.27
CA PHE A 175 10.98 -5.64 14.06
C PHE A 175 10.44 -7.07 14.08
N PHE A 176 11.20 -8.01 14.65
CA PHE A 176 10.75 -9.39 14.86
C PHE A 176 9.62 -9.46 15.91
N PHE A 177 9.76 -8.79 17.05
CA PHE A 177 8.72 -8.72 18.08
C PHE A 177 7.46 -8.02 17.58
N GLU A 178 7.60 -6.96 16.79
CA GLU A 178 6.49 -6.27 16.13
C GLU A 178 5.75 -7.22 15.19
N SER A 179 6.48 -7.91 14.29
CA SER A 179 5.91 -8.90 13.38
C SER A 179 5.18 -10.01 14.13
N PHE A 180 5.79 -10.54 15.20
CA PHE A 180 5.19 -11.57 16.04
C PHE A 180 3.90 -11.10 16.69
N THR A 181 3.90 -9.91 17.30
CA THR A 181 2.74 -9.32 17.99
C THR A 181 1.64 -9.00 16.98
N LEU A 182 1.97 -8.51 15.79
CA LEU A 182 1.04 -8.22 14.71
C LEU A 182 0.37 -9.51 14.20
N TYR A 183 1.15 -10.57 14.02
CA TYR A 183 0.63 -11.88 13.62
C TYR A 183 -0.29 -12.46 14.70
N LEU A 184 0.12 -12.35 15.97
CA LEU A 184 -0.67 -12.78 17.12
C LEU A 184 -1.97 -11.97 17.26
N TYR A 185 -1.93 -10.66 16.97
CA TYR A 185 -3.09 -9.77 16.94
C TYR A 185 -4.07 -10.16 15.82
N TYR A 186 -3.57 -10.44 14.61
CA TYR A 186 -4.43 -10.89 13.50
C TYR A 186 -5.10 -12.24 13.76
N TYR A 187 -4.33 -13.24 14.24
CA TYR A 187 -4.85 -14.58 14.46
C TYR A 187 -5.64 -14.72 15.78
N GLY A 188 -5.30 -13.91 16.79
CA GLY A 188 -5.99 -13.84 18.08
C GLY A 188 -7.42 -13.33 18.00
N TRP A 189 -7.81 -12.71 16.88
CA TRP A 189 -9.10 -12.07 16.66
C TRP A 189 -10.31 -12.97 16.95
N ASP A 190 -10.34 -14.20 16.41
CA ASP A 190 -11.50 -15.09 16.60
C ASP A 190 -11.53 -15.77 18.00
N ARG A 191 -10.39 -15.77 18.71
CA ARG A 191 -10.27 -16.35 20.07
C ARG A 191 -10.59 -15.33 21.16
N TRP A 192 -10.26 -14.05 20.97
CA TRP A 192 -10.36 -13.02 22.01
C TRP A 192 -11.57 -12.08 21.91
N ASN A 193 -12.50 -12.37 20.99
CA ASN A 193 -13.71 -11.58 20.76
C ASN A 193 -14.80 -11.65 21.87
N ARG A 194 -14.54 -12.30 23.04
CA ARG A 194 -15.51 -12.40 24.15
C ARG A 194 -14.84 -12.30 25.53
N GLY A 195 -15.37 -11.43 26.40
CA GLY A 195 -15.01 -11.38 27.83
C GLY A 195 -13.65 -10.70 28.12
N ARG A 196 -12.99 -11.08 29.23
CA ARG A 196 -11.70 -10.52 29.72
C ARG A 196 -10.55 -10.63 28.70
N ALA A 197 -10.70 -11.52 27.72
CA ALA A 197 -9.83 -11.68 26.57
C ALA A 197 -9.72 -10.42 25.67
N LYS A 198 -10.76 -9.56 25.65
CA LYS A 198 -10.74 -8.29 24.90
C LYS A 198 -9.68 -7.31 25.43
N LEU A 199 -9.33 -7.42 26.73
CA LEU A 199 -8.22 -6.67 27.32
C LEU A 199 -6.85 -7.19 26.85
N GLY A 200 -6.73 -8.49 26.56
CA GLY A 200 -5.51 -9.07 26.01
C GLY A 200 -5.28 -8.64 24.55
N HIS A 201 -6.36 -8.50 23.79
CA HIS A 201 -6.29 -8.00 22.42
C HIS A 201 -5.95 -6.50 22.38
N LEU A 202 -6.54 -5.71 23.28
CA LEU A 202 -6.17 -4.32 23.51
C LEU A 202 -4.70 -4.14 23.93
N SER A 203 -4.19 -5.00 24.83
CA SER A 203 -2.79 -4.92 25.26
C SER A 203 -1.81 -5.28 24.15
N LEU A 204 -2.16 -6.20 23.23
CA LEU A 204 -1.38 -6.44 22.01
C LEU A 204 -1.33 -5.20 21.12
N GLY A 205 -2.45 -4.49 20.95
CA GLY A 205 -2.49 -3.23 20.20
C GLY A 205 -1.60 -2.16 20.82
N ILE A 206 -1.59 -2.04 22.15
CA ILE A 206 -0.70 -1.13 22.88
C ILE A 206 0.76 -1.55 22.70
N LEU A 207 1.05 -2.85 22.80
CA LEU A 207 2.41 -3.38 22.65
C LEU A 207 2.96 -3.14 21.23
N LEU A 208 2.12 -3.28 20.21
CA LEU A 208 2.43 -2.90 18.81
C LEU A 208 2.81 -1.43 18.69
N ASN A 209 2.06 -0.53 19.33
CA ASN A 209 2.40 0.89 19.34
C ASN A 209 3.73 1.16 20.05
N VAL A 210 4.00 0.49 21.18
CA VAL A 210 5.28 0.63 21.89
C VAL A 210 6.45 0.18 21.02
N PHE A 211 6.36 -0.99 20.37
CA PHE A 211 7.40 -1.48 19.47
C PHE A 211 7.58 -0.57 18.25
N GLY A 212 6.48 -0.20 17.58
CA GLY A 212 6.54 0.69 16.42
C GLY A 212 7.14 2.06 16.76
N THR A 213 6.80 2.63 17.93
CA THR A 213 7.38 3.91 18.39
C THR A 213 8.87 3.75 18.72
N ALA A 214 9.27 2.63 19.33
CA ALA A 214 10.69 2.34 19.62
C ALA A 214 11.52 2.21 18.33
N VAL A 215 11.01 1.50 17.32
CA VAL A 215 11.62 1.40 15.99
C VAL A 215 11.78 2.79 15.36
N MET A 216 10.75 3.62 15.44
CA MET A 216 10.79 5.00 14.95
C MET A 216 11.83 5.86 15.69
N LEU A 217 11.96 5.73 17.00
CA LEU A 217 12.96 6.47 17.79
C LEU A 217 14.39 6.10 17.38
N ILE A 218 14.66 4.80 17.16
CA ILE A 218 15.96 4.32 16.70
C ILE A 218 16.25 4.81 15.27
N ALA A 219 15.27 4.71 14.36
CA ALA A 219 15.44 5.20 13.00
C ALA A 219 15.69 6.73 12.96
N ASN A 220 14.96 7.48 13.79
CA ASN A 220 15.14 8.93 13.91
C ASN A 220 16.48 9.31 14.53
N SER A 221 17.03 8.50 15.45
CA SER A 221 18.35 8.78 16.03
C SER A 221 19.46 8.65 14.98
N TRP A 222 19.41 7.64 14.12
CA TRP A 222 20.33 7.51 12.99
C TRP A 222 20.22 8.70 12.02
N LEU A 223 19.00 9.10 11.67
CA LEU A 223 18.77 10.25 10.79
C LEU A 223 19.30 11.54 11.41
N THR A 224 19.03 11.76 12.70
CA THR A 224 19.47 12.97 13.42
C THR A 224 20.99 13.02 13.54
N TYR A 225 21.63 11.88 13.80
CA TYR A 225 23.09 11.77 13.85
C TYR A 225 23.74 12.18 12.52
N MET A 226 23.13 11.83 11.39
CA MET A 226 23.60 12.26 10.07
C MET A 226 23.40 13.77 9.81
N MET A 227 22.50 14.43 10.54
CA MET A 227 22.19 15.86 10.41
C MET A 227 22.95 16.75 11.40
N SER A 228 23.48 16.20 12.49
CA SER A 228 24.34 16.92 13.44
C SER A 228 25.81 16.79 13.05
N PRO A 229 26.51 17.89 12.73
CA PRO A 229 27.97 17.85 12.57
C PRO A 229 28.63 17.38 13.87
N PRO A 230 29.72 16.59 13.80
CA PRO A 230 30.55 16.32 14.98
C PRO A 230 30.99 17.66 15.60
N ALA A 231 30.96 17.76 16.92
CA ALA A 231 31.29 18.98 17.67
C ALA A 231 32.80 19.34 17.65
N ASP A 232 33.57 18.71 16.75
CA ASP A 232 35.03 18.63 16.85
C ASP A 232 35.73 19.33 15.68
N VAL A 233 35.14 20.43 15.18
CA VAL A 233 35.88 21.42 14.36
C VAL A 233 36.16 22.66 15.21
N GLY A 234 37.13 22.50 16.11
CA GLY A 234 37.92 23.55 16.72
C GLY A 234 39.39 23.32 16.41
#